data_AF-A0A932JXA4-F1
#
_entry.id   AF-A0A932JXA4-F1
#
_cell.length_a   1.000
_cell.length_b   1.000
_cell.length_c   1.000
_cell.angle_alpha   90.00
_cell.angle_beta   90.00
_cell.angle_gamma   90.00
#
_symmetry.space_group_name_H-M   'P 1'
#
loop_
_entity.id
_entity.type
_entity.pdbx_description
1 polymer ?
#
loop_
_entity_poly.entity_id
_entity_poly.type
_entity_poly.pdbx_seq_one_letter_code
_entity_poly.pdbx_strand_id
1 'polypeptide(L)'
;MRIPRTIVQEVLRHLTPEGSREFFNVMRAIGQIDEDEVVPFALGSKYEAQGLKPADAFIAAYTEWVGADILVSENRHFLSRQSDLPFKILSAARCLTLIS
;
A
#
# COMPACT_ATOMS: atom_id res chain seq x y z
N MET A 1 -0.78 -9.95 -4.41
CA MET A 1 -1.00 -8.55 -3.95
C MET A 1 -1.09 -8.55 -2.44
N ARG A 2 -0.35 -7.68 -1.73
CA ARG A 2 -0.41 -7.62 -0.26
C ARG A 2 -0.95 -6.26 0.18
N ILE A 3 -1.76 -6.22 1.23
CA ILE A 3 -2.37 -4.99 1.74
C ILE A 3 -2.43 -5.03 3.28
N PRO A 4 -2.07 -3.95 3.98
CA PRO A 4 -2.15 -3.93 5.44
C PRO A 4 -3.59 -3.69 5.89
N ARG A 5 -3.94 -4.20 7.08
CA ARG A 5 -5.31 -4.17 7.62
C ARG A 5 -5.88 -2.76 7.72
N THR A 6 -5.08 -1.76 8.10
CA THR A 6 -5.55 -0.36 8.14
C THR A 6 -6.07 0.10 6.77
N ILE A 7 -5.42 -0.28 5.66
CA ILE A 7 -5.86 0.12 4.32
C ILE A 7 -7.12 -0.64 3.92
N VAL A 8 -7.26 -1.92 4.31
CA VAL A 8 -8.51 -2.67 4.12
C VAL A 8 -9.67 -1.97 4.83
N GLN A 9 -9.50 -1.57 6.08
CA GLN A 9 -10.53 -0.88 6.84
C GLN A 9 -10.93 0.44 6.17
N GLU A 10 -9.95 1.20 5.69
CA GLU A 10 -10.20 2.47 5.01
C GLU A 10 -10.94 2.30 3.68
N VAL A 11 -10.58 1.27 2.90
CA VAL A 11 -11.30 0.92 1.66
C VAL A 11 -12.75 0.58 1.99
N LEU A 12 -12.99 -0.29 2.97
CA LEU A 12 -14.34 -0.73 3.33
C LEU A 12 -15.23 0.41 3.84
N ARG A 13 -14.67 1.43 4.50
CA ARG A 13 -15.43 2.63 4.91
C ARG A 13 -15.99 3.43 3.72
N HIS A 14 -15.38 3.30 2.55
CA HIS A 14 -15.73 4.05 1.35
C HIS A 14 -16.50 3.23 0.32
N LEU A 15 -16.74 1.95 0.56
CA LEU A 15 -17.45 1.06 -0.36
C LEU A 15 -18.88 0.79 0.09
N THR A 16 -19.75 0.55 -0.88
CA THR A 16 -21.07 -0.05 -0.62
C THR A 16 -20.91 -1.52 -0.19
N PRO A 17 -21.98 -2.17 0.34
CA PRO A 17 -21.95 -3.59 0.63
C PRO A 17 -21.56 -4.46 -0.58
N GLU A 18 -22.04 -4.11 -1.77
CA GLU A 18 -21.70 -4.79 -3.02
C GLU A 18 -20.22 -4.61 -3.35
N GLY A 19 -19.71 -3.37 -3.28
CA GLY A 19 -18.29 -3.09 -3.50
C GLY A 19 -17.39 -3.79 -2.49
N SER A 20 -17.80 -3.88 -1.23
CA SER A 20 -17.09 -4.63 -0.19
C SER A 20 -17.01 -6.13 -0.52
N ARG A 21 -18.10 -6.71 -1.04
CA ARG A 21 -18.12 -8.10 -1.49
C ARG A 21 -17.17 -8.34 -2.66
N GLU A 22 -17.18 -7.45 -3.65
CA GLU A 22 -16.25 -7.51 -4.79
C GLU A 22 -14.79 -7.39 -4.36
N PHE A 23 -14.49 -6.44 -3.47
CA PHE A 23 -13.16 -6.28 -2.88
C PHE A 23 -12.67 -7.58 -2.23
N PHE A 24 -13.49 -8.20 -1.38
CA PHE A 24 -13.13 -9.46 -0.74
C PHE A 24 -13.00 -10.63 -1.71
N ASN A 25 -13.76 -10.65 -2.82
CA ASN A 25 -13.58 -11.66 -3.86
C ASN A 25 -12.21 -11.52 -4.52
N VAL A 26 -11.77 -10.30 -4.85
CA VAL A 26 -10.43 -10.04 -5.40
C VAL A 26 -9.35 -10.42 -4.39
N MET A 27 -9.50 -10.01 -3.13
CA MET A 27 -8.53 -10.34 -2.08
C MET A 27 -8.40 -11.84 -1.85
N ARG A 28 -9.50 -12.60 -1.92
CA ARG A 28 -9.47 -14.06 -1.79
C ARG A 28 -8.78 -14.74 -2.97
N ALA A 29 -8.88 -14.17 -4.16
CA ALA A 29 -8.33 -14.76 -5.38
C ALA A 29 -6.81 -14.53 -5.51
N ILE A 30 -6.33 -13.32 -5.19
CA ILE A 30 -4.95 -12.90 -5.52
C ILE A 30 -4.25 -12.11 -4.38
N GLY A 31 -4.92 -11.97 -3.25
CA GLY A 31 -4.55 -11.06 -2.18
C GLY A 31 -4.09 -11.75 -0.90
N GLN A 32 -3.32 -11.01 -0.10
CA GLN A 32 -3.02 -11.32 1.29
C GLN A 32 -3.23 -10.06 2.12
N ILE A 33 -3.95 -10.20 3.23
CA ILE A 33 -4.13 -9.14 4.23
C ILE A 33 -3.17 -9.42 5.37
N ASP A 34 -2.34 -8.43 5.68
CA ASP A 34 -1.39 -8.50 6.80
C ASP A 34 -1.84 -7.57 7.93
N GLU A 35 -1.60 -7.96 9.18
CA GLU A 35 -1.90 -7.11 10.35
C GLU A 35 -0.91 -5.94 10.44
N ASP A 36 -1.31 -4.80 11.01
CA ASP A 36 -0.42 -3.62 11.01
C ASP A 36 0.75 -3.77 11.99
N GLU A 37 0.56 -4.53 13.06
CA GLU A 37 1.54 -4.76 14.14
C GLU A 37 2.78 -5.56 13.72
N VAL A 38 2.73 -6.23 12.57
CA VAL A 38 3.89 -6.97 12.04
C VAL A 38 4.91 -6.04 11.37
N VAL A 39 4.54 -4.79 11.09
CA VAL A 39 5.45 -3.81 10.50
C VAL A 39 6.39 -3.26 11.58
N PRO A 40 7.72 -3.40 11.45
CA PRO A 40 8.65 -2.87 12.43
C PRO A 40 8.52 -1.36 12.61
N PHE A 41 8.30 -0.92 13.85
CA PHE A 41 8.18 0.51 14.19
C PHE A 41 9.36 1.34 13.67
N ALA A 42 10.58 0.81 13.76
CA ALA A 42 11.79 1.49 13.29
C ALA A 42 11.77 1.81 11.79
N LEU A 43 11.12 0.98 10.96
CA LEU A 43 10.94 1.27 9.53
C LEU A 43 9.97 2.44 9.34
N GLY A 44 8.87 2.50 10.10
CA GLY A 44 7.97 3.65 10.12
C GLY A 44 8.70 4.94 10.47
N SER A 45 9.45 4.93 11.59
CA SER A 45 10.23 6.09 12.03
C SER A 45 11.29 6.55 11.02
N LYS A 46 11.95 5.61 10.31
CA LYS A 46 12.87 5.92 9.20
C LYS A 46 12.19 6.79 8.15
N TYR A 47 10.97 6.42 7.75
CA TYR A 47 10.23 7.12 6.72
C TYR A 47 9.63 8.45 7.20
N GLU A 48 9.20 8.53 8.47
CA GLU A 48 8.80 9.81 9.09
C GLU A 48 9.97 10.81 9.12
N ALA A 49 11.18 10.34 9.48
CA ALA A 49 12.39 11.17 9.46
C ALA A 49 12.76 11.67 8.05
N GLN A 50 12.31 10.98 6.99
CA GLN A 50 12.41 11.42 5.60
C GLN A 50 11.28 12.38 5.18
N GLY A 51 10.50 12.88 6.15
CA GLY A 51 9.45 13.88 5.95
C GLY A 51 8.12 13.31 5.45
N LEU A 52 7.89 12.00 5.57
CA LEU A 52 6.55 11.43 5.33
C LEU A 52 5.66 11.66 6.56
N LYS A 53 4.37 11.90 6.30
CA LYS A 53 3.37 11.90 7.37
C LYS A 53 3.24 10.47 7.92
N PRO A 54 2.81 10.27 9.18
CA PRO A 54 2.77 8.95 9.81
C PRO A 54 2.07 7.87 8.97
N ALA A 55 0.92 8.19 8.34
CA ALA A 55 0.21 7.24 7.47
C ALA A 55 0.99 6.88 6.20
N ASP A 56 1.62 7.86 5.53
CA ASP A 56 2.45 7.60 4.36
C ASP A 56 3.73 6.84 4.76
N ALA A 57 4.32 7.18 5.91
CA ALA A 57 5.48 6.50 6.44
C ALA A 57 5.19 5.03 6.74
N PHE A 58 4.03 4.73 7.31
CA PHE A 58 3.56 3.36 7.50
C PHE A 58 3.43 2.59 6.19
N ILE A 59 2.81 3.17 5.15
CA ILE A 59 2.66 2.52 3.85
C ILE A 59 4.02 2.24 3.21
N ALA A 60 4.97 3.18 3.30
CA ALA A 60 6.32 3.00 2.81
C ALA A 60 7.07 1.90 3.59
N ALA A 61 6.99 1.92 4.93
CA ALA A 61 7.57 0.93 5.81
C ALA A 61 7.02 -0.47 5.54
N TYR A 62 5.71 -0.58 5.37
CA TYR A 62 5.03 -1.82 5.02
C TYR A 62 5.55 -2.36 3.68
N THR A 63 5.64 -1.50 2.66
CA THR A 63 6.13 -1.89 1.33
C THR A 63 7.55 -2.44 1.37
N GLU A 64 8.45 -1.76 2.10
CA GLU A 64 9.82 -2.24 2.32
C GLU A 64 9.83 -3.55 3.12
N TRP A 65 9.06 -3.65 4.19
CA TRP A 65 9.00 -4.82 5.06
C TRP A 65 8.52 -6.09 4.34
N VAL A 66 7.49 -5.97 3.50
CA VAL A 66 6.99 -7.12 2.71
C VAL A 66 7.93 -7.51 1.57
N GLY A 67 8.98 -6.72 1.30
CA GLY A 67 9.89 -6.92 0.17
C GLY A 67 9.21 -6.71 -1.18
N ALA A 68 8.23 -5.81 -1.28
CA ALA A 68 7.52 -5.57 -2.54
C ALA A 68 8.37 -4.71 -3.49
N ASP A 69 8.50 -5.13 -4.74
CA ASP A 69 9.17 -4.35 -5.78
C ASP A 69 8.40 -3.07 -6.19
N ILE A 70 7.08 -3.08 -5.97
CA ILE A 70 6.15 -2.06 -6.48
C ILE A 70 5.12 -1.70 -5.41
N LEU A 71 4.99 -0.41 -5.12
CA LEU A 71 3.83 0.21 -4.47
C LEU A 71 2.89 0.76 -5.56
N VAL A 72 1.65 0.28 -5.58
CA VAL A 72 0.59 0.84 -6.43
C VAL A 72 -0.19 1.89 -5.64
N SER A 73 -0.15 3.16 -6.08
CA SER A 73 -0.81 4.25 -5.37
C SER A 73 -1.18 5.43 -6.28
N GLU A 74 -2.32 6.06 -6.00
CA GLU A 74 -2.75 7.33 -6.61
C GLU A 74 -2.41 8.55 -5.72
N ASN A 75 -1.75 8.33 -4.57
CA ASN A 75 -1.37 9.42 -3.68
C ASN A 75 -0.21 10.22 -4.29
N ARG A 76 -0.47 11.51 -4.55
CA ARG A 76 0.48 12.44 -5.18
C ARG A 76 1.78 12.58 -4.41
N HIS A 77 1.76 12.44 -3.09
CA HIS A 77 2.96 12.50 -2.24
C HIS A 77 3.91 11.32 -2.50
N PHE A 78 3.36 10.16 -2.86
CA PHE A 78 4.14 9.01 -3.29
C PHE A 78 4.60 9.18 -4.74
N LEU A 79 3.69 9.56 -5.63
CA LEU A 79 4.01 9.68 -7.07
C LEU A 79 5.10 10.72 -7.38
N SER A 80 5.25 11.76 -6.53
CA SER A 80 6.33 12.74 -6.65
C SER A 80 7.68 12.29 -6.08
N ARG A 81 7.71 11.22 -5.27
CA ARG A 81 8.92 10.66 -4.64
C ARG A 81 9.42 9.46 -5.43
N GLN A 82 10.20 9.69 -6.49
CA GLN A 82 10.75 8.61 -7.32
C GLN A 82 12.24 8.31 -7.08
N SER A 83 12.95 9.19 -6.38
CA SER A 83 14.37 9.01 -6.04
C SER A 83 14.53 8.56 -4.58
N ASP A 84 15.29 7.50 -4.34
CA ASP A 84 15.71 6.94 -3.04
C ASP A 84 14.76 6.01 -2.28
N LEU A 85 13.78 5.38 -2.95
CA LEU A 85 12.99 4.30 -2.35
C LEU A 85 13.49 2.92 -2.81
N PRO A 86 13.44 1.89 -1.95
CA PRO A 86 13.82 0.52 -2.30
C PRO A 86 12.80 -0.19 -3.21
N PHE A 87 11.71 0.50 -3.60
CA PHE A 87 10.62 0.00 -4.42
C PHE A 87 10.16 1.07 -5.41
N LYS A 88 9.53 0.64 -6.51
CA LYS A 88 8.94 1.53 -7.52
C LYS A 88 7.56 1.97 -7.09
N ILE A 89 7.14 3.15 -7.54
CA ILE A 89 5.77 3.63 -7.33
C ILE A 89 5.09 3.71 -8.70
N LEU A 90 3.94 3.05 -8.82
CA LEU A 90 3.11 3.07 -10.03
C LEU A 90 1.69 3.54 -9.71
N SER A 91 1.06 4.26 -10.62
CA SER A 91 -0.39 4.42 -10.61
C SER A 91 -1.07 3.09 -10.97
N ALA A 92 -2.34 2.93 -10.58
CA ALA A 92 -3.14 1.77 -10.94
C ALA A 92 -3.25 1.62 -12.46
N ALA A 93 -3.46 2.74 -13.17
CA ALA A 93 -3.50 2.76 -14.64
C ALA A 93 -2.19 2.25 -15.25
N ARG A 94 -1.03 2.64 -14.71
CA ARG A 94 0.27 2.17 -15.20
C ARG A 94 0.49 0.70 -14.85
N CYS A 95 0.10 0.28 -13.65
CA CYS A 95 0.19 -1.12 -13.22
C CYS A 95 -0.59 -2.05 -14.16
N LEU A 96 -1.81 -1.65 -14.57
CA LEU A 96 -2.64 -2.41 -15.50
C LEU A 96 -1.93 -2.68 -16.83
N THR A 97 -1.21 -1.70 -17.38
CA THR A 97 -0.45 -1.88 -18.63
C THR A 97 0.70 -2.89 -18.55
N LEU A 98 1.09 -3.31 -17.34
CA LEU A 98 2.16 -4.29 -17.11
C LEU A 98 1.64 -5.71 -16.89
N ILE A 99 0.34 -5.87 -16.63
CA ILE A 99 -0.30 -7.15 -16.32
C ILE A 99 -1.36 -7.56 -17.34
N SER A 100 -1.68 -6.66 -18.28
CA SER A 100 -2.52 -6.90 -19.46
C SER A 100 -1.70 -7.48 -20.60
#